data_AF-A0A3N5KX74-F1
#
_entry.id   AF-A0A3N5KX74-F1
#
_cell.length_a   1.000
_cell.length_b   1.000
_cell.length_c   1.000
_cell.angle_alpha   90.00
_cell.angle_beta   90.00
_cell.angle_gamma   90.00
#
_symmetry.space_group_name_H-M   'P 1'
#
loop_
_entity.id
_entity.type
_entity.pdbx_description
1 polymer ?
#
loop_
_entity_poly.entity_id
_entity_poly.type
_entity_poly.pdbx_seq_one_letter_code
_entity_poly.pdbx_strand_id
1 'polypeptide(L)' 'MITLTDAAADKVRELIDAEGDPGLALRVAVRPGGCSGFSYEMFFDSDVASDDQTVDFSGVKVIVDPSSAQLLT' A
#
# COMPACT_ATOMS: atom_id res chain seq x y z
N MET A 1 11.17 5.89 -4.60
CA MET A 1 10.17 6.90 -4.12
C MET A 1 8.79 6.52 -4.65
N ILE A 2 7.78 6.38 -3.79
CA ILE A 2 6.40 5.99 -4.18
C ILE A 2 5.55 7.24 -4.42
N THR A 3 4.75 7.21 -5.48
CA THR A 3 3.79 8.26 -5.81
C THR A 3 2.44 7.64 -6.13
N LEU A 4 1.35 8.20 -5.59
CA LEU A 4 -0.01 7.83 -5.94
C LEU A 4 -0.61 8.93 -6.83
N THR A 5 -1.20 8.54 -7.96
CA THR A 5 -1.93 9.49 -8.81
C THR A 5 -3.28 9.82 -8.19
N ASP A 6 -3.85 10.97 -8.53
CA ASP A 6 -5.16 11.37 -8.02
C ASP A 6 -6.24 10.33 -8.33
N ALA A 7 -6.25 9.79 -9.56
CA ALA A 7 -7.18 8.74 -9.96
C ALA A 7 -7.01 7.44 -9.16
N ALA A 8 -5.78 7.08 -8.80
CA ALA A 8 -5.53 5.92 -7.95
C ALA A 8 -5.96 6.19 -6.50
N ALA A 9 -5.70 7.38 -5.97
CA ALA A 9 -6.16 7.78 -4.65
C ALA A 9 -7.70 7.77 -4.55
N ASP A 10 -8.38 8.30 -5.58
CA ASP A 10 -9.85 8.26 -5.67
C ASP A 10 -10.37 6.82 -5.69
N LYS A 11 -9.75 5.95 -6.49
CA LYS A 11 -10.18 4.55 -6.56
C LYS A 11 -9.96 3.81 -5.24
N VAL A 12 -8.86 4.08 -4.57
CA VAL A 12 -8.57 3.47 -3.26
C VAL A 12 -9.57 3.93 -2.21
N ARG A 13 -9.90 5.23 -2.15
CA ARG A 13 -10.94 5.75 -1.24
C ARG A 13 -12.29 5.07 -1.51
N GLU A 14 -12.70 4.99 -2.78
CA GLU A 14 -13.94 4.33 -3.17
C GLU A 14 -14.00 2.87 -2.66
N LEU A 15 -12.89 2.13 -2.78
CA LEU A 15 -12.82 0.75 -2.34
C LEU A 15 -12.83 0.60 -0.81
N ILE A 16 -12.12 1.47 -0.08
CA ILE A 16 -12.14 1.48 1.39
C ILE A 16 -13.53 1.83 1.91
N ASP A 17 -14.19 2.82 1.31
CA ASP A 17 -15.56 3.22 1.65
C ASP A 17 -16.55 2.08 1.40
N ALA A 18 -16.34 1.29 0.34
CA ALA A 18 -17.16 0.12 0.01
C ALA A 18 -16.99 -1.04 1.01
N GLU A 19 -15.80 -1.22 1.59
CA GLU A 19 -15.55 -2.18 2.68
C GLU A 19 -16.16 -1.70 4.01
N GLY A 20 -16.41 -0.39 4.16
CA GLY A 20 -17.05 0.19 5.34
C GLY A 20 -16.15 0.29 6.57
N ASP A 21 -14.84 0.10 6.41
CA ASP A 21 -13.85 0.21 7.47
C ASP A 21 -12.83 1.32 7.15
N PRO A 22 -12.97 2.52 7.76
CA PRO A 22 -12.05 3.64 7.54
C PRO A 22 -10.67 3.41 8.17
N GLY A 23 -10.47 2.34 8.94
CA GLY A 23 -9.19 1.94 9.50
C GLY A 23 -8.25 1.28 8.50
N LEU A 24 -8.76 0.85 7.34
CA LEU A 24 -7.98 0.20 6.30
C LEU A 24 -6.99 1.16 5.63
N ALA A 25 -5.79 0.64 5.38
CA ALA A 25 -4.74 1.28 4.61
C ALA A 25 -4.40 0.43 3.38
N LEU A 26 -3.97 1.06 2.30
CA LEU A 26 -3.43 0.34 1.14
C LEU A 26 -1.99 -0.10 1.46
N ARG A 27 -1.77 -1.40 1.61
CA ARG A 27 -0.43 -1.97 1.72
C ARG A 27 0.14 -2.23 0.34
N VAL A 28 1.39 -1.81 0.12
CA VAL A 28 2.18 -2.15 -1.08
C VAL A 28 3.36 -3.00 -0.64
N ALA A 29 3.46 -4.20 -1.19
CA ALA A 29 4.51 -5.15 -0.86
C ALA A 29 5.20 -5.70 -2.12
N VAL A 30 6.41 -6.21 -1.95
CA VAL A 30 7.18 -6.90 -2.99
C VAL A 30 7.35 -8.36 -2.59
N ARG A 31 6.85 -9.27 -3.43
CA ARG A 31 6.95 -10.72 -3.22
C ARG A 31 7.94 -11.35 -4.20
N PRO A 32 8.71 -12.36 -3.79
CA PRO A 32 9.53 -13.14 -4.72
C PRO A 32 8.61 -13.97 -5.64
N GLY A 33 8.62 -13.64 -6.93
CA GLY A 33 7.89 -14.31 -8.00
C GLY A 33 8.75 -15.36 -8.71
N GLY A 34 9.30 -16.32 -7.97
CA GLY A 34 10.00 -17.49 -8.54
C GLY A 34 11.07 -17.16 -9.59
N CYS A 35 11.05 -17.86 -10.74
CA CYS A 35 12.01 -17.67 -11.84
C CYS A 35 11.95 -16.27 -12.50
N SER A 36 10.89 -15.51 -12.23
CA SER A 36 10.65 -14.19 -12.85
C SER A 36 11.13 -13.03 -11.99
N GLY A 37 11.71 -13.29 -10.80
CA GLY A 37 12.25 -12.26 -9.92
C GLY A 37 11.25 -11.81 -8.85
N PHE A 38 10.81 -10.55 -8.90
CA PHE A 38 9.92 -9.93 -7.91
C PHE A 38 8.57 -9.53 -8.52
N SER A 39 7.54 -9.46 -7.71
CA SER A 39 6.19 -9.02 -8.09
C SER A 39 5.62 -8.08 -7.04
N TYR A 40 4.84 -7.10 -7.49
CA TYR A 40 4.13 -6.20 -6.59
C TYR A 40 2.82 -6.81 -6.13
N GLU A 41 2.52 -6.63 -4.84
CA GLU A 41 1.28 -7.04 -4.22
C GLU A 41 0.65 -5.81 -3.55
N MET A 42 -0.66 -5.64 -3.72
CA MET A 42 -1.42 -4.52 -3.18
C MET A 42 -2.70 -5.05 -2.56
N PHE A 43 -2.95 -4.70 -1.30
CA PHE A 43 -4.14 -5.15 -0.57
C PHE A 43 -4.49 -4.16 0.55
N PHE A 44 -5.71 -4.25 1.07
CA PHE A 44 -6.11 -3.47 2.23
C PHE A 44 -5.76 -4.19 3.51
N ASP A 45 -5.22 -3.43 4.45
CA ASP A 45 -4.74 -3.94 5.74
C ASP A 45 -5.04 -2.91 6.83
N SER A 46 -5.55 -3.38 7.97
CA SER A 46 -5.80 -2.56 9.15
C SER A 46 -4.65 -2.62 10.17
N ASP A 47 -3.76 -3.61 10.03
CA ASP A 47 -2.60 -3.77 10.89
C ASP A 47 -1.42 -2.97 10.33
N VAL A 48 -1.16 -1.81 10.95
CA VAL A 48 0.01 -0.97 10.67
C VAL A 48 1.07 -1.24 11.73
N ALA A 49 2.19 -1.84 11.33
CA ALA A 49 3.31 -2.10 12.22
C ALA A 49 4.11 -0.81 12.48
N SER A 50 4.81 -0.75 13.61
CA SER A 50 5.57 0.44 14.02
C SER A 50 6.75 0.78 13.11
N ASP A 51 7.25 -0.21 12.36
CA ASP A 51 8.36 -0.09 11.41
C ASP A 51 7.89 0.04 9.95
N ASP A 52 6.59 -0.03 9.68
CA ASP A 52 6.06 0.25 8.34
C ASP A 52 6.32 1.70 7.95
N GLN A 53 6.76 1.90 6.71
CA GLN A 53 6.76 3.23 6.11
C GLN A 53 5.34 3.60 5.74
N THR A 54 4.81 4.65 6.37
CA THR A 54 3.47 5.17 6.12
C THR A 54 3.54 6.49 5.37
N VAL A 55 2.77 6.63 4.30
CA VAL A 55 2.64 7.85 3.52
C VAL A 55 1.15 8.15 3.31
N ASP A 56 0.74 9.40 3.54
CA ASP A 56 -0.62 9.86 3.24
C ASP A 56 -0.67 10.49 1.85
N PHE A 57 -1.59 10.01 1.01
CA PHE A 57 -1.88 10.55 -0.30
C PHE A 57 -3.32 11.05 -0.34
N SER A 58 -3.53 12.32 0.01
CA SER A 58 -4.85 12.97 -0.03
C SER A 58 -5.90 12.17 0.76
N GLY A 59 -5.55 11.77 1.98
CA GLY A 59 -6.41 10.98 2.88
C GLY A 59 -6.40 9.47 2.63
N VAL A 60 -5.65 8.98 1.64
CA VAL A 60 -5.35 7.55 1.49
C VAL A 60 -4.08 7.23 2.23
N LYS A 61 -4.19 6.38 3.25
CA LYS A 61 -3.02 5.85 3.94
C LYS A 61 -2.42 4.72 3.12
N VAL A 62 -1.16 4.87 2.71
CA VAL A 62 -0.37 3.83 2.05
C VAL A 62 0.72 3.37 2.99
N ILE A 63 0.84 2.05 3.17
CA ILE A 63 1.83 1.44 4.07
C ILE A 63 2.73 0.46 3.31
N VAL A 64 4.00 0.41 3.69
CA VAL A 64 5.02 -0.43 3.04
C VAL A 64 5.92 -1.00 4.12
N ASP A 65 6.07 -2.33 4.14
CA ASP A 65 6.95 -2.98 5.11
C ASP A 65 8.44 -2.67 4.82
N PRO A 66 9.33 -2.73 5.83
CA PRO A 66 10.74 -2.38 5.65
C PRO A 66 11.46 -3.15 4.55
N SER A 67 11.06 -4.40 4.28
CA SER A 67 11.71 -5.23 3.27
C SER A 67 11.31 -4.81 1.86
N SER A 68 10.03 -4.53 1.65
CA SER A 68 9.51 -4.00 0.39
C SER A 68 10.00 -2.58 0.13
N ALA A 69 10.07 -1.74 1.18
CA ALA A 69 10.54 -0.36 1.06
C ALA A 69 11.95 -0.28 0.47
N GLN A 70 12.87 -1.17 0.90
CA GLN A 70 14.24 -1.24 0.36
C GLN A 70 14.31 -1.55 -1.15
N LEU A 71 13.26 -2.14 -1.72
CA LEU A 71 13.16 -2.49 -3.14
C LEU A 71 12.42 -1.42 -3.96
N LEU A 72 11.69 -0.50 -3.30
CA LEU A 72 10.81 0.51 -3.89
C LEU A 72 11.36 1.94 -3.78
N THR A 73 12.35 2.17 -2.92
CA THR A 73 13.00 3.48 -2.71
C THR A 73 14.12 3.74 -3.67
#